data_AF-A0A089YWY1-F1
#
_entry.id   AF-A0A089YWY1-F1
#
_cell.length_a   1.000
_cell.length_b   1.000
_cell.length_c   1.000
_cell.angle_alpha   90.00
_cell.angle_beta   90.00
_cell.angle_gamma   90.00
#
_symmetry.space_group_name_H-M   'P 1'
#
loop_
_entity.id
_entity.type
_entity.pdbx_description
1 polymer ?
#
loop_
_entity_poly.entity_id
_entity_poly.type
_entity_poly.pdbx_seq_one_letter_code
_entity_poly.pdbx_strand_id
1 'polypeptide(L)'
;MTRPAWRDLLERCGLHVLEDTAAHHGPPVLAAIRAVAGYEVRPAATIPLASPDAAAELDRAWHLHATDTSLHAPGADPGPAGHGGAGEFLILPPDSKATDPAWVPVRDTNPGDLPSRIAEATGSPECITVSLDGRRLCAVSEEEYDYWVVRHTFD
;
A
#
# COMPACT_ATOMS: atom_id res chain seq x y z
N MET A 1 24.72 11.57 -5.44
CA MET A 1 23.77 10.54 -5.91
C MET A 1 22.40 11.20 -5.97
N THR A 2 21.71 11.10 -7.11
CA THR A 2 20.38 11.71 -7.29
C THR A 2 19.35 10.89 -6.53
N ARG A 3 18.49 11.56 -5.75
CA ARG A 3 17.37 10.91 -5.05
C ARG A 3 16.44 10.26 -6.08
N PRO A 4 15.96 9.02 -5.88
CA PRO A 4 15.09 8.38 -6.85
C PRO A 4 13.71 9.04 -6.85
N ALA A 5 13.12 9.21 -8.03
CA ALA A 5 11.85 9.91 -8.21
C ALA A 5 10.68 9.30 -7.42
N TRP A 6 10.72 7.97 -7.17
CA TRP A 6 9.72 7.30 -6.36
C TRP A 6 9.70 7.79 -4.91
N ARG A 7 10.84 8.23 -4.36
CA ARG A 7 10.91 8.71 -2.97
C ARG A 7 10.18 10.03 -2.82
N ASP A 8 10.34 10.94 -3.78
CA ASP A 8 9.61 12.21 -3.78
C ASP A 8 8.11 12.00 -4.02
N LEU A 9 7.73 10.97 -4.78
CA LEU A 9 6.33 10.58 -4.96
C LEU A 9 5.72 10.11 -3.64
N LEU A 10 6.36 9.17 -2.95
CA LEU A 10 5.86 8.67 -1.65
C LEU A 10 5.70 9.79 -0.62
N GLU A 11 6.65 10.74 -0.57
CA GLU A 11 6.55 11.89 0.33
C GLU A 11 5.39 12.83 -0.01
N ARG A 12 5.09 13.06 -1.30
CA ARG A 12 3.89 13.81 -1.70
C ARG A 12 2.61 13.09 -1.29
N CYS A 13 2.64 11.76 -1.27
CA CYS A 13 1.55 10.96 -0.71
C CYS A 13 1.52 10.97 0.82
N GLY A 14 2.33 11.75 1.53
CA GLY A 14 2.40 11.77 3.00
C GLY A 14 3.02 10.52 3.63
N LEU A 15 3.78 9.74 2.85
CA LEU A 15 4.49 8.56 3.32
C LEU A 15 5.94 8.90 3.63
N HIS A 16 6.35 8.64 4.86
CA HIS A 16 7.75 8.79 5.27
C HIS A 16 8.49 7.48 5.06
N VAL A 17 9.50 7.49 4.19
CA VAL A 17 10.36 6.32 3.95
C VAL A 17 11.20 6.04 5.20
N LEU A 18 11.13 4.82 5.71
CA LEU A 18 11.94 4.37 6.83
C LEU A 18 13.34 4.03 6.32
N GLU A 19 14.38 4.56 6.96
CA GLU A 19 15.78 4.30 6.58
C GLU A 19 16.38 3.07 7.28
N ASP A 20 15.56 2.32 8.03
CA ASP A 20 16.02 1.17 8.80
C ASP A 20 16.51 0.04 7.88
N THR A 21 17.61 -0.56 8.32
CA THR A 21 18.48 -1.50 7.60
C THR A 21 18.13 -2.96 7.88
N ALA A 22 17.11 -3.23 8.70
CA ALA A 22 16.49 -4.54 8.73
C ALA A 22 15.97 -4.85 7.33
N ALA A 23 16.46 -5.93 6.72
CA ALA A 23 15.98 -6.35 5.41
C ALA A 23 14.50 -6.72 5.54
N HIS A 24 13.62 -5.78 5.21
CA HIS A 24 12.20 -6.03 5.11
C HIS A 24 11.95 -6.86 3.87
N HIS A 25 11.85 -8.17 4.08
CA HIS A 25 11.56 -9.11 3.01
C HIS A 25 10.05 -9.16 2.81
N GLY A 26 9.54 -8.26 1.97
CA GLY A 26 8.22 -8.47 1.39
C GLY A 26 8.20 -9.71 0.49
N PRO A 27 7.00 -10.18 0.10
CA PRO A 27 6.86 -11.34 -0.77
C PRO A 27 7.52 -11.06 -2.13
N PRO A 28 7.81 -12.08 -2.95
CA PRO A 28 8.27 -11.84 -4.32
C PRO A 28 7.32 -10.89 -5.05
N VAL A 29 7.85 -9.80 -5.63
CA VAL A 29 7.04 -8.75 -6.28
C VAL A 29 6.03 -9.32 -7.25
N LEU A 30 6.47 -10.27 -8.10
CA LEU A 30 5.61 -10.92 -9.07
C LEU A 30 4.47 -11.71 -8.43
N ALA A 31 4.69 -12.29 -7.24
CA ALA A 31 3.63 -12.97 -6.50
C ALA A 31 2.59 -11.95 -5.99
N ALA A 32 3.03 -10.79 -5.48
CA ALA A 32 2.13 -9.73 -5.05
C ALA A 32 1.33 -9.13 -6.22
N ILE A 33 1.97 -8.87 -7.37
CA ILE A 33 1.26 -8.39 -8.58
C ILE A 33 0.20 -9.41 -9.01
N ARG A 34 0.53 -10.71 -9.05
CA ARG A 34 -0.43 -11.76 -9.43
C ARG A 34 -1.58 -11.92 -8.43
N ALA A 35 -1.35 -11.63 -7.16
CA ALA A 35 -2.39 -11.66 -6.13
C ALA A 35 -3.44 -10.54 -6.32
N VAL A 36 -3.11 -9.49 -7.08
CA VAL A 36 -3.97 -8.31 -7.30
C VAL A 36 -4.50 -8.25 -8.73
N ALA A 37 -3.69 -8.60 -9.72
CA ALA A 37 -3.98 -8.44 -11.16
C ALA A 37 -4.15 -9.80 -11.87
N GLY A 38 -5.21 -10.53 -11.56
CA GLY A 38 -5.49 -11.85 -12.15
C GLY A 38 -6.98 -12.15 -12.30
N TYR A 39 -7.33 -12.97 -13.28
CA TYR A 39 -8.73 -13.31 -13.58
C TYR A 39 -9.48 -13.97 -12.41
N GLU A 40 -8.77 -14.66 -11.53
CA GLU A 40 -9.35 -15.35 -10.37
C GLU A 40 -9.37 -14.47 -9.10
N VAL A 41 -8.86 -13.24 -9.16
CA VAL A 41 -8.82 -12.33 -8.02
C VAL A 41 -10.25 -11.99 -7.61
N ARG A 42 -10.54 -12.15 -6.31
CA ARG A 42 -11.81 -11.75 -5.72
C ARG A 42 -11.55 -10.56 -4.80
N PRO A 43 -12.15 -9.39 -5.09
CA PRO A 43 -11.98 -8.23 -4.24
C PRO A 43 -12.67 -8.44 -2.88
N ALA A 44 -12.11 -7.84 -1.85
CA ALA A 44 -12.76 -7.70 -0.55
C ALA A 44 -13.82 -6.59 -0.57
N ALA A 45 -13.61 -5.57 -1.41
CA ALA A 45 -14.59 -4.53 -1.70
C ALA A 45 -14.53 -4.11 -3.18
N THR A 46 -15.68 -3.83 -3.76
CA THR A 46 -15.85 -3.33 -5.12
C THR A 46 -16.60 -2.01 -5.07
N ILE A 47 -15.99 -0.95 -5.61
CA ILE A 47 -16.53 0.40 -5.59
C ILE A 47 -16.73 0.85 -7.04
N PRO A 48 -17.97 1.09 -7.49
CA PRO A 48 -18.21 1.53 -8.87
C PRO A 48 -17.55 2.87 -9.18
N LEU A 49 -16.80 2.95 -10.29
CA LEU A 49 -16.18 4.20 -10.77
C LEU A 49 -17.23 5.28 -11.05
N ALA A 50 -18.43 4.86 -11.46
CA ALA A 50 -19.55 5.76 -11.73
C ALA A 50 -20.18 6.35 -10.45
N SER A 51 -19.80 5.89 -9.25
CA SER A 51 -20.28 6.48 -8.00
C SER A 51 -19.75 7.91 -7.85
N PRO A 52 -20.60 8.90 -7.52
CA PRO A 52 -20.15 10.28 -7.31
C PRO A 52 -19.16 10.42 -6.16
N ASP A 53 -19.16 9.47 -5.21
CA ASP A 53 -18.30 9.45 -4.04
C ASP A 53 -17.24 8.32 -4.10
N ALA A 54 -16.95 7.77 -5.29
CA ALA A 54 -16.10 6.60 -5.46
C ALA A 54 -14.74 6.71 -4.75
N ALA A 55 -14.06 7.86 -4.84
CA ALA A 55 -12.78 8.06 -4.18
C ALA A 55 -12.87 7.98 -2.65
N ALA A 56 -13.86 8.65 -2.06
CA ALA A 56 -14.06 8.64 -0.61
C ALA A 56 -14.56 7.27 -0.11
N GLU A 57 -15.34 6.54 -0.91
CA GLU A 57 -15.72 5.15 -0.63
C GLU A 57 -14.51 4.21 -0.68
N LEU A 58 -13.64 4.39 -1.67
CA LEU A 58 -12.40 3.62 -1.81
C LEU A 58 -11.45 3.84 -0.64
N ASP A 59 -11.24 5.09 -0.21
CA ASP A 59 -10.42 5.44 0.95
C ASP A 59 -10.91 4.71 2.21
N ARG A 60 -12.22 4.78 2.49
CA ARG A 60 -12.85 4.11 3.63
C ARG A 60 -12.70 2.59 3.54
N ALA A 61 -12.95 2.01 2.36
CA ALA A 61 -12.87 0.57 2.15
C ALA A 61 -11.43 0.06 2.32
N TRP A 62 -10.46 0.77 1.75
CA TRP A 62 -9.04 0.43 1.90
C TRP A 62 -8.60 0.54 3.36
N HIS A 63 -8.93 1.64 4.05
CA HIS A 63 -8.55 1.83 5.44
C HIS A 63 -9.12 0.73 6.34
N LEU A 64 -10.41 0.41 6.18
CA LEU A 64 -11.08 -0.68 6.90
C LEU A 64 -10.33 -2.00 6.68
N HIS A 65 -10.04 -2.37 5.44
CA HIS A 65 -9.40 -3.64 5.13
C HIS A 65 -7.91 -3.70 5.51
N ALA A 66 -7.20 -2.59 5.45
CA ALA A 66 -5.83 -2.47 5.94
C ALA A 66 -5.78 -2.68 7.46
N THR A 67 -6.70 -2.07 8.21
CA THR A 67 -6.84 -2.26 9.66
C THR A 67 -7.25 -3.69 10.02
N ASP A 68 -8.29 -4.23 9.40
CA ASP A 68 -8.78 -5.59 9.67
C ASP A 68 -7.74 -6.68 9.37
N THR A 69 -6.87 -6.41 8.40
CA THR A 69 -5.78 -7.31 8.03
C THR A 69 -4.56 -7.14 8.93
N SER A 70 -4.56 -6.19 9.88
CA SER A 70 -3.35 -5.83 10.63
C SER A 70 -2.18 -5.52 9.70
N LEU A 71 -2.44 -4.79 8.61
CA LEU A 71 -1.41 -4.29 7.69
C LEU A 71 -0.37 -3.50 8.48
N HIS A 72 -0.88 -2.61 9.34
CA HIS A 72 -0.11 -1.94 10.37
C HIS A 72 0.03 -2.91 11.54
N ALA A 73 1.26 -3.24 11.94
CA ALA A 73 1.46 -4.06 13.13
C ALA A 73 0.75 -3.40 14.34
N PRO A 74 0.12 -4.17 15.26
CA PRO A 74 -0.28 -3.63 16.54
C PRO A 74 0.98 -3.12 17.22
N GLY A 75 0.98 -1.85 17.64
CA GLY A 75 2.14 -1.20 18.24
C GLY A 75 2.69 -2.08 19.35
N ALA A 76 3.79 -2.79 19.07
CA ALA A 76 4.68 -3.21 20.11
C ALA A 76 5.21 -1.91 20.71
N ASP A 77 5.14 -1.82 22.04
CA ASP A 77 5.71 -0.75 22.84
C ASP A 77 6.95 -0.18 22.12
N PRO A 78 6.94 1.09 21.68
CA PRO A 78 8.06 1.64 20.94
C PRO A 78 9.23 1.59 21.90
N GLY A 79 10.05 0.55 21.79
CA GLY A 79 11.30 0.46 22.51
C GLY A 79 12.12 1.73 22.25
N PRO A 80 13.25 1.94 22.93
CA PRO A 80 14.02 3.18 22.86
C PRO A 80 14.46 3.60 21.42
N ALA A 81 14.24 2.74 20.42
CA ALA A 81 14.47 3.00 19.00
C ALA A 81 13.20 3.38 18.18
N GLY A 82 11.95 3.25 18.66
CA GLY A 82 10.76 3.77 17.97
C GLY A 82 10.39 3.14 16.61
N HIS A 83 10.74 1.87 16.37
CA HIS A 83 10.36 1.12 15.17
C HIS A 83 9.26 0.09 15.54
N GLY A 84 8.11 0.11 14.85
CA GLY A 84 6.91 -0.63 15.22
C GLY A 84 5.69 0.23 15.54
N GLY A 85 5.66 1.49 15.08
CA GLY A 85 4.55 2.42 15.31
C GLY A 85 3.33 2.11 14.44
N ALA A 86 2.15 2.58 14.88
CA ALA A 86 0.95 2.59 14.07
C ALA A 86 1.22 3.26 12.70
N GLY A 87 0.70 2.69 11.62
CA GLY A 87 0.83 3.26 10.28
C GLY A 87 2.05 2.80 9.47
N GLU A 88 2.90 1.90 9.98
CA GLU A 88 4.04 1.36 9.22
C GLU A 88 3.66 0.15 8.35
N PHE A 89 4.17 0.11 7.11
CA PHE A 89 3.96 -0.98 6.14
C PHE A 89 4.99 -0.91 5.00
N LEU A 90 4.99 -1.93 4.14
CA LEU A 90 5.74 -1.98 2.88
C LEU A 90 4.86 -1.55 1.73
N ILE A 91 5.39 -0.74 0.81
CA ILE A 91 4.71 -0.35 -0.44
C ILE A 91 5.60 -0.66 -1.65
N LEU A 92 5.00 -1.16 -2.73
CA LEU A 92 5.62 -1.09 -4.05
C LEU A 92 5.40 0.33 -4.58
N PRO A 93 6.46 1.12 -4.83
CA PRO A 93 6.25 2.49 -5.26
C PRO A 93 5.46 2.53 -6.58
N PRO A 94 4.37 3.32 -6.63
CA PRO A 94 3.63 3.55 -7.86
C PRO A 94 4.56 4.03 -8.97
N ASP A 95 4.34 3.58 -10.21
CA ASP A 95 5.15 3.95 -11.39
C ASP A 95 6.66 3.63 -11.33
N SER A 96 7.09 2.72 -10.45
CA SER A 96 8.48 2.27 -10.42
C SER A 96 8.89 1.58 -11.74
N LYS A 97 9.49 2.34 -12.66
CA LYS A 97 10.22 1.83 -13.84
C LYS A 97 11.57 1.19 -13.48
N ALA A 98 11.90 1.09 -12.19
CA ALA A 98 13.16 0.53 -11.75
C ALA A 98 13.23 -0.95 -12.11
N THR A 99 14.41 -1.37 -12.58
CA THR A 99 14.74 -2.74 -13.00
C THR A 99 14.62 -3.81 -11.90
N ASP A 100 14.27 -3.41 -10.67
CA ASP A 100 13.75 -4.29 -9.63
C ASP A 100 13.03 -3.42 -8.57
N PRO A 101 11.69 -3.36 -8.50
CA PRO A 101 11.01 -2.60 -7.45
C PRO A 101 11.17 -3.36 -6.13
N ALA A 102 12.17 -2.97 -5.33
CA ALA A 102 12.26 -3.44 -3.95
C ALA A 102 11.11 -2.83 -3.12
N TRP A 103 10.55 -3.63 -2.21
CA TRP A 103 9.62 -3.14 -1.21
C TRP A 103 10.21 -1.98 -0.43
N VAL A 104 9.45 -0.89 -0.30
CA VAL A 104 9.88 0.29 0.45
C VAL A 104 9.14 0.32 1.78
N PRO A 105 9.84 0.24 2.93
CA PRO A 105 9.22 0.45 4.23
C PRO A 105 8.86 1.93 4.39
N VAL A 106 7.61 2.19 4.76
CA VAL A 106 7.07 3.52 4.96
C VAL A 106 6.29 3.60 6.26
N ARG A 107 6.18 4.80 6.79
CA ARG A 107 5.21 5.18 7.82
C ARG A 107 4.23 6.18 7.23
N ASP A 108 2.94 5.87 7.31
CA ASP A 108 1.87 6.80 6.97
C ASP A 108 1.55 7.69 8.17
N THR A 109 1.76 9.00 8.01
CA THR A 109 1.48 10.00 9.05
C THR A 109 0.10 10.63 8.92
N ASN A 110 -0.66 10.29 7.87
CA ASN A 110 -2.03 10.76 7.63
C ASN A 110 -2.95 9.57 7.30
N PRO A 111 -3.32 8.74 8.28
CA PRO A 111 -4.09 7.52 8.00
C PRO A 111 -5.51 7.84 7.52
N GLY A 112 -5.98 7.09 6.53
CA GLY A 112 -7.40 7.03 6.16
C GLY A 112 -7.73 7.28 4.68
N ASP A 113 -6.84 7.95 3.94
CA ASP A 113 -7.08 8.44 2.57
C ASP A 113 -5.94 8.14 1.60
N LEU A 114 -5.17 7.07 1.86
CA LEU A 114 -3.98 6.75 1.06
C LEU A 114 -4.29 6.59 -0.45
N PRO A 115 -5.35 5.88 -0.88
CA PRO A 115 -5.70 5.78 -2.30
C PRO A 115 -5.88 7.15 -2.97
N SER A 116 -6.62 8.07 -2.36
CA SER A 116 -6.80 9.44 -2.89
C SER A 116 -5.48 10.22 -2.98
N ARG A 117 -4.60 10.12 -1.98
CA ARG A 117 -3.27 10.77 -2.02
C ARG A 117 -2.39 10.22 -3.14
N ILE A 118 -2.45 8.91 -3.40
CA ILE A 118 -1.73 8.28 -4.52
C ILE A 118 -2.32 8.74 -5.86
N ALA A 119 -3.65 8.80 -5.98
CA ALA A 119 -4.33 9.30 -7.17
C ALA A 119 -3.96 10.77 -7.47
N GLU A 120 -3.89 11.63 -6.45
CA GLU A 120 -3.45 13.01 -6.63
C GLU A 120 -1.99 13.10 -7.13
N ALA A 121 -1.12 12.21 -6.65
CA ALA A 121 0.31 12.23 -6.99
C ALA A 121 0.64 11.56 -8.34
N THR A 122 -0.21 10.67 -8.84
CA THR A 122 0.10 9.77 -9.99
C THR A 122 -0.96 9.75 -11.09
N GLY A 123 -2.18 10.19 -10.79
CA GLY A 123 -3.34 10.09 -11.67
C GLY A 123 -4.14 8.80 -11.55
N SER A 124 -3.73 7.85 -10.69
CA SER A 124 -4.42 6.58 -10.42
C SER A 124 -4.33 6.20 -8.93
N PRO A 125 -5.36 5.63 -8.30
CA PRO A 125 -5.29 5.20 -6.91
C PRO A 125 -4.58 3.84 -6.72
N GLU A 126 -4.11 3.23 -7.81
CA GLU A 126 -3.51 1.90 -7.79
C GLU A 126 -2.27 1.84 -6.90
N CYS A 127 -2.27 0.89 -5.98
CA CYS A 127 -1.14 0.67 -5.09
C CYS A 127 -1.16 -0.74 -4.51
N ILE A 128 0.03 -1.25 -4.19
CA ILE A 128 0.20 -2.53 -3.51
C ILE A 128 0.94 -2.29 -2.21
N THR A 129 0.29 -2.60 -1.09
CA THR A 129 0.87 -2.50 0.25
C THR A 129 0.89 -3.87 0.94
N VAL A 130 1.89 -4.10 1.79
CA VAL A 130 2.07 -5.33 2.56
C VAL A 130 2.50 -5.00 3.99
N SER A 131 2.12 -5.80 4.97
CA SER A 131 2.60 -5.68 6.34
C SER A 131 4.13 -5.76 6.42
N LEU A 132 4.74 -5.17 7.46
CA LEU A 132 6.20 -5.18 7.63
C LEU A 132 6.83 -6.58 7.70
N ASP A 133 6.05 -7.60 8.09
CA ASP A 133 6.45 -9.01 8.11
C ASP A 133 6.32 -9.71 6.74
N GLY A 134 5.84 -9.00 5.70
CA GLY A 134 5.70 -9.51 4.34
C GLY A 134 4.50 -10.43 4.12
N ARG A 135 3.64 -10.66 5.12
CA ARG A 135 2.64 -11.74 5.07
C ARG A 135 1.26 -11.31 4.61
N ARG A 136 0.89 -10.04 4.77
CA ARG A 136 -0.49 -9.62 4.57
C ARG A 136 -0.57 -8.42 3.65
N LEU A 137 -1.30 -8.57 2.55
CA LEU A 137 -1.44 -7.57 1.50
C LEU A 137 -2.79 -6.89 1.58
N CYS A 138 -2.78 -5.58 1.35
CA CYS A 138 -3.96 -4.78 1.05
C CYS A 138 -3.62 -3.89 -0.15
N ALA A 139 -4.33 -4.06 -1.26
CA ALA A 139 -4.04 -3.35 -2.50
C ALA A 139 -5.29 -2.69 -3.05
N VAL A 140 -5.06 -1.70 -3.92
CA VAL A 140 -6.07 -1.07 -4.75
C VAL A 140 -5.73 -1.35 -6.21
N SER A 141 -6.71 -1.82 -6.99
CA SER A 141 -6.65 -1.84 -8.45
C SER A 141 -7.78 -1.03 -9.06
N GLU A 142 -7.54 -0.47 -10.24
CA GLU A 142 -8.55 0.16 -11.08
C GLU A 142 -8.92 -0.80 -12.20
N GLU A 143 -10.13 -1.35 -12.13
CA GLU A 143 -10.71 -2.21 -13.16
C GLU A 143 -11.62 -1.40 -14.08
N GLU A 144 -12.02 -1.96 -15.22
CA GLU A 144 -12.76 -1.26 -16.30
C GLU A 144 -13.95 -0.40 -15.81
N TYR A 145 -14.64 -0.82 -14.75
CA TYR A 145 -15.80 -0.14 -14.20
C TYR A 145 -15.77 0.09 -12.69
N ASP A 146 -14.77 -0.45 -11.98
CA ASP A 146 -14.76 -0.49 -10.52
C ASP A 146 -13.34 -0.27 -9.98
N TYR A 147 -13.24 0.39 -8.83
CA TYR A 147 -12.09 0.23 -7.95
C TYR A 147 -12.26 -1.02 -7.10
N TRP A 148 -11.20 -1.80 -6.98
CA TRP A 148 -11.17 -2.99 -6.15
C TRP A 148 -10.23 -2.78 -4.97
N VAL A 149 -10.65 -3.20 -3.78
CA VAL A 149 -9.75 -3.43 -2.65
C VAL A 149 -9.49 -4.92 -2.55
N VAL A 150 -8.23 -5.33 -2.72
CA VAL A 150 -7.82 -6.73 -2.71
C VAL A 150 -7.04 -7.05 -1.44
N ARG A 151 -7.36 -8.17 -0.81
CA ARG A 151 -6.65 -8.70 0.36
C ARG A 151 -6.00 -10.04 -0.01
N HIS A 152 -4.79 -10.25 0.47
CA HIS A 152 -4.11 -11.54 0.32
C HIS A 152 -3.24 -11.86 1.54
N THR A 153 -3.06 -13.14 1.83
CA THR A 153 -2.12 -13.61 2.84
C THR A 153 -1.14 -14.56 2.18
N PHE A 154 0.15 -14.30 2.34
CA PHE A 154 1.23 -15.17 1.89
C PHE A 154 1.62 -16.13 3.00
N ASP A 155 2.00 -17.35 2.61
CA ASP A 155 2.52 -18.40 3.50
C ASP A 155 3.96 -18.13 3.97
#